data_AF-A0A520X4X1-F1
#
_entry.id   AF-A0A520X4X1-F1
#
_cell.length_a   1.000
_cell.length_b   1.000
_cell.length_c   1.000
_cell.angle_alpha   90.00
_cell.angle_beta   90.00
_cell.angle_gamma   90.00
#
_symmetry.space_group_name_H-M   'P 1'
#
loop_
_entity.id
_entity.type
_entity.pdbx_description
1 polymer ?
#
loop_
_entity_poly.entity_id
_entity_poly.type
_entity_poly.pdbx_seq_one_letter_code
_entity_poly.pdbx_strand_id
1 'polypeptide(L)'
;MRPILAIGAALSLAVPAPLLAQTTNESDAELGAMVETLRNPAIQAQAGEMLAAMSQVLLNLKVAPLAEAMAEIAGEPIDDIDPDQTVRDLAPEAEFLPQDIRREVPQAMDRMAGMSGALAAMLPALRDMAAQMGTAIEDGDYSVR
;
A
#
# COMPACT_ATOMS: atom_id res chain seq x y z
N MET A 1 -9.83 66.19 9.27
CA MET A 1 -11.04 65.60 9.89
C MET A 1 -11.22 64.20 9.32
N ARG A 2 -11.31 63.18 10.18
CA ARG A 2 -11.65 61.78 9.81
C ARG A 2 -13.16 61.72 9.50
N PRO A 3 -13.63 60.72 8.73
CA PRO A 3 -13.99 59.47 9.38
C PRO A 3 -13.40 58.24 8.68
N ILE A 4 -13.02 57.30 9.53
CA ILE A 4 -12.80 55.90 9.22
C ILE A 4 -14.16 55.28 8.92
N LEU A 5 -14.24 54.42 7.91
CA LEU A 5 -15.25 53.37 7.91
C LEU A 5 -14.62 52.06 7.44
N ALA A 6 -14.37 51.21 8.43
CA ALA A 6 -14.07 49.81 8.26
C ALA A 6 -15.36 49.06 7.90
N ILE A 7 -15.34 48.29 6.81
CA ILE A 7 -16.24 47.16 6.55
C ILE A 7 -15.32 46.16 5.83
N GLY A 8 -15.03 44.98 6.32
CA GLY A 8 -15.84 44.11 7.16
C GLY A 8 -15.69 42.74 6.49
N ALA A 9 -14.93 41.86 7.12
CA ALA A 9 -14.65 40.53 6.63
C ALA A 9 -15.97 39.76 6.41
N ALA A 10 -16.17 39.30 5.18
CA ALA A 10 -17.13 38.24 4.88
C ALA A 10 -16.49 37.34 3.81
N LEU A 11 -15.48 36.57 4.23
CA LEU A 11 -15.08 35.36 3.51
C LEU A 11 -16.14 34.31 3.83
N SER A 12 -17.26 34.40 3.11
CA SER A 12 -18.22 33.31 2.99
C SER A 12 -17.50 32.18 2.23
N LEU A 13 -16.85 31.27 2.96
CA LEU A 13 -16.40 30.00 2.41
C LEU A 13 -17.63 29.14 2.12
N ALA A 14 -18.38 29.50 1.08
CA ALA A 14 -19.20 28.55 0.36
C ALA A 14 -18.22 27.63 -0.37
N VAL A 15 -17.76 26.59 0.31
CA VAL A 15 -17.00 25.52 -0.35
C VAL A 15 -17.96 24.96 -1.40
N PRO A 16 -17.65 25.09 -2.70
CA PRO A 16 -18.51 24.51 -3.70
C PRO A 16 -18.47 22.99 -3.50
N ALA A 17 -19.59 22.42 -3.05
CA ALA A 17 -19.83 20.99 -2.91
C ALA A 17 -19.37 20.12 -4.11
N PRO A 18 -19.34 20.62 -5.38
CA PRO A 18 -18.77 19.86 -6.48
C PRO A 18 -17.32 19.43 -6.26
N LEU A 19 -16.50 20.17 -5.51
CA LEU A 19 -15.09 19.85 -5.34
C LEU A 19 -14.89 18.61 -4.43
N LEU A 20 -15.73 18.42 -3.41
CA LEU A 20 -15.70 17.23 -2.54
C LEU A 20 -16.30 15.98 -3.20
N ALA A 21 -17.26 16.15 -4.11
CA ALA A 21 -17.81 15.05 -4.90
C ALA A 21 -16.82 14.54 -5.96
N GLN A 22 -15.96 15.41 -6.49
CA GLN A 22 -14.97 15.08 -7.51
C GLN A 22 -13.81 14.25 -6.95
N THR A 23 -13.23 14.68 -5.83
CA THR A 23 -12.14 13.93 -5.15
C THR A 23 -12.58 12.53 -4.71
N THR A 24 -13.85 12.38 -4.35
CA THR A 24 -14.43 11.10 -3.91
C THR A 24 -14.61 10.13 -5.09
N ASN A 25 -15.14 10.61 -6.23
CA ASN A 25 -15.31 9.77 -7.41
C ASN A 25 -13.96 9.35 -8.04
N GLU A 26 -12.93 10.19 -7.93
CA GLU A 26 -11.56 9.84 -8.34
C GLU A 26 -10.99 8.70 -7.48
N SER A 27 -11.23 8.73 -6.17
CA SER A 27 -10.76 7.69 -5.23
C SER A 27 -11.37 6.31 -5.52
N ASP A 28 -12.67 6.28 -5.85
CA ASP A 28 -13.37 5.04 -6.23
C ASP A 28 -12.84 4.47 -7.55
N ALA A 29 -12.57 5.36 -8.53
CA ALA A 29 -11.99 4.97 -9.81
C ALA A 29 -10.57 4.42 -9.66
N GLU A 30 -9.76 5.01 -8.77
CA GLU A 30 -8.41 4.55 -8.46
C GLU A 30 -8.41 3.15 -7.81
N LEU A 31 -9.31 2.91 -6.84
CA LEU A 31 -9.49 1.58 -6.24
C LEU A 31 -9.95 0.54 -7.25
N GLY A 32 -10.85 0.90 -8.17
CA GLY A 32 -11.27 0.04 -9.27
C GLY A 32 -10.11 -0.31 -10.22
N ALA A 33 -9.31 0.68 -10.60
CA ALA A 33 -8.13 0.48 -11.45
C ALA A 33 -7.05 -0.39 -10.77
N MET A 34 -6.91 -0.26 -9.45
CA MET A 34 -6.02 -1.11 -8.66
C MET A 34 -6.49 -2.57 -8.66
N VAL A 35 -7.80 -2.82 -8.46
CA VAL A 35 -8.38 -4.18 -8.53
C VAL A 35 -8.14 -4.80 -9.90
N GLU A 36 -8.34 -4.04 -10.98
CA GLU A 36 -8.10 -4.51 -12.35
C GLU A 36 -6.63 -4.87 -12.58
N THR A 37 -5.72 -4.02 -12.09
CA THR A 37 -4.27 -4.28 -12.17
C THR A 37 -3.89 -5.54 -11.40
N LEU A 38 -4.44 -5.72 -10.20
CA LEU A 38 -4.17 -6.89 -9.36
C LEU A 38 -4.70 -8.19 -9.98
N ARG A 39 -5.76 -8.14 -10.79
CA ARG A 39 -6.32 -9.31 -11.51
C ARG A 39 -5.69 -9.56 -12.87
N ASN A 40 -4.82 -8.66 -13.34
CA ASN A 40 -4.24 -8.79 -14.67
C ASN A 40 -3.21 -9.93 -14.69
N PRO A 41 -3.45 -11.03 -15.44
CA PRO A 41 -2.59 -12.21 -15.42
C PRO A 41 -1.19 -11.91 -15.98
N ALA A 42 -1.05 -10.95 -16.91
CA ALA A 42 0.25 -10.56 -17.43
C ALA A 42 1.09 -9.83 -16.37
N ILE A 43 0.46 -8.95 -15.59
CA ILE A 43 1.12 -8.23 -14.49
C ILE A 43 1.49 -9.20 -13.36
N GLN A 44 0.58 -10.10 -12.99
CA GLN A 44 0.86 -11.13 -11.98
C GLN A 44 2.02 -12.04 -12.37
N ALA A 45 2.06 -12.51 -13.62
CA ALA A 45 3.14 -13.34 -14.13
C ALA A 45 4.47 -12.58 -14.15
N GLN A 46 4.46 -11.31 -14.55
CA GLN A 46 5.65 -10.46 -14.55
C GLN A 46 6.18 -10.22 -13.13
N ALA A 47 5.30 -9.93 -12.17
CA ALA A 47 5.66 -9.77 -10.76
C ALA A 47 6.27 -11.06 -10.19
N GLY A 48 5.65 -12.20 -10.50
CA GLY A 48 6.16 -13.52 -10.13
C GLY A 48 7.56 -13.78 -10.69
N GLU A 49 7.80 -13.48 -11.98
CA GLU A 49 9.12 -13.68 -12.59
C GLU A 49 10.18 -12.75 -12.00
N MET A 50 9.83 -11.48 -11.77
CA MET A 50 10.75 -10.51 -11.17
C MET A 50 11.17 -10.96 -9.76
N LEU A 51 10.19 -11.33 -8.92
CA LEU A 51 10.45 -11.80 -7.56
C LEU A 51 11.22 -13.12 -7.56
N ALA A 52 10.91 -14.04 -8.48
CA ALA A 52 11.63 -15.29 -8.63
C ALA A 52 13.10 -15.04 -9.03
N ALA A 53 13.35 -14.15 -10.00
CA ALA A 53 14.71 -13.76 -10.39
C ALA A 53 15.48 -13.11 -9.23
N MET A 54 14.84 -12.21 -8.47
CA MET A 54 15.45 -11.63 -7.27
C MET A 54 15.78 -12.69 -6.23
N SER A 55 14.86 -13.63 -5.97
CA SER A 55 15.10 -14.73 -5.03
C SER A 55 16.27 -15.62 -5.47
N GLN A 56 16.39 -15.89 -6.77
CA GLN A 56 17.49 -16.69 -7.31
C GLN A 56 18.84 -16.01 -7.07
N VAL A 57 18.90 -14.68 -7.22
CA VAL A 57 20.11 -13.89 -6.93
C VAL A 57 20.43 -13.96 -5.44
N LEU A 58 19.44 -13.77 -4.57
CA LEU A 58 19.61 -13.83 -3.11
C LEU A 58 20.11 -15.20 -2.65
N LEU A 59 19.57 -16.29 -3.22
CA LEU A 59 20.00 -17.65 -2.90
C LEU A 59 21.46 -17.91 -3.29
N ASN A 60 21.99 -17.20 -4.29
CA ASN A 60 23.39 -17.31 -4.71
C ASN A 60 24.33 -16.34 -3.96
N LEU A 61 23.82 -15.52 -3.04
CA LEU A 61 24.68 -14.63 -2.25
C LEU A 61 25.53 -15.45 -1.29
N LYS A 62 26.81 -15.08 -1.21
CA LYS A 62 27.75 -15.62 -0.23
C LYS A 62 27.41 -15.11 1.16
N VAL A 63 27.41 -16.01 2.13
CA VAL A 63 27.01 -15.72 3.51
C VAL A 63 28.18 -15.19 4.32
N ALA A 64 29.41 -15.60 4.01
CA ALA A 64 30.61 -15.20 4.74
C ALA A 64 30.78 -13.68 4.88
N PRO A 65 30.66 -12.84 3.83
CA PRO A 65 30.78 -11.38 3.99
C PRO A 65 29.70 -10.77 4.89
N LEU A 66 28.50 -11.37 4.94
CA LEU A 66 27.41 -10.93 5.81
C LEU A 66 27.69 -11.32 7.26
N ALA A 67 28.22 -12.53 7.48
CA ALA A 67 28.60 -13.01 8.79
C ALA A 67 29.79 -12.23 9.37
N GLU A 68 30.80 -11.90 8.56
CA GLU A 68 31.92 -11.04 8.96
C GLU A 68 31.43 -9.67 9.43
N ALA A 69 30.52 -9.05 8.69
CA ALA A 69 29.93 -7.77 9.08
C ALA A 69 29.14 -7.88 10.40
N MET A 70 28.42 -8.99 10.63
CA MET A 70 27.73 -9.24 11.90
C MET A 70 28.69 -9.48 13.05
N ALA A 71 29.79 -10.20 12.84
CA ALA A 71 30.84 -10.45 13.81
C ALA A 71 31.51 -9.15 14.26
N GLU A 72 31.81 -8.25 13.31
CA GLU A 72 32.36 -6.92 13.61
C GLU A 72 31.41 -6.09 14.49
N ILE A 73 30.11 -6.13 14.22
CA ILE A 73 29.09 -5.42 15.01
C ILE A 73 28.91 -6.05 16.39
N ALA A 74 28.87 -7.38 16.47
CA ALA A 74 28.68 -8.12 17.72
C ALA A 74 29.94 -8.09 18.61
N GLY A 75 31.11 -7.80 18.04
CA GLY A 75 32.39 -7.86 18.73
C GLY A 75 32.85 -9.28 19.05
N GLU A 76 32.18 -10.29 18.47
CA GLU A 76 32.49 -11.72 18.65
C GLU A 76 32.69 -12.38 17.28
N PRO A 77 33.76 -13.17 17.09
CA PRO A 77 33.98 -13.88 15.85
C PRO A 77 32.90 -14.95 15.64
N ILE A 78 32.39 -15.03 14.41
CA ILE A 78 31.59 -16.17 13.97
C ILE A 78 32.57 -17.13 13.28
N ASP A 79 33.02 -18.13 14.03
CA ASP A 79 33.90 -19.17 13.50
C ASP A 79 33.11 -20.17 12.63
N ASP A 80 33.79 -20.82 11.68
CA ASP A 80 33.32 -22.00 10.93
C ASP A 80 32.35 -21.77 9.75
N ILE A 81 32.40 -20.59 9.11
CA ILE A 81 31.69 -20.34 7.84
C ILE A 81 32.64 -20.49 6.66
N ASP A 82 32.27 -21.34 5.69
CA ASP A 82 33.00 -21.47 4.44
C ASP A 82 32.85 -20.16 3.60
N PRO A 83 33.95 -19.55 3.13
CA PRO A 83 33.93 -18.29 2.38
C PRO A 83 33.14 -18.34 1.07
N ASP A 84 32.92 -19.54 0.52
CA ASP A 84 32.15 -19.76 -0.71
C ASP A 84 30.71 -20.23 -0.42
N GLN A 85 30.33 -20.44 0.85
CA GLN A 85 29.00 -20.88 1.25
C GLN A 85 27.93 -19.85 0.87
N THR A 86 26.88 -20.32 0.21
CA THR A 86 25.75 -19.49 -0.21
C THR A 86 24.52 -19.66 0.67
N VAL A 87 23.56 -18.75 0.53
CA VAL A 87 22.26 -18.85 1.22
C VAL A 87 21.55 -20.16 0.85
N ARG A 88 21.67 -20.60 -0.42
CA ARG A 88 21.12 -21.89 -0.86
C ARG A 88 21.71 -23.07 -0.09
N ASP A 89 23.00 -23.03 0.21
CA ASP A 89 23.69 -24.13 0.90
C ASP A 89 23.26 -24.24 2.38
N LEU A 90 22.91 -23.11 3.00
CA LEU A 90 22.41 -23.06 4.38
C LEU A 90 20.92 -23.39 4.50
N ALA A 91 20.13 -23.05 3.50
CA ALA A 91 18.69 -23.28 3.45
C ALA A 91 18.32 -24.06 2.18
N PRO A 92 18.67 -25.36 2.09
CA PRO A 92 18.41 -26.18 0.91
C PRO A 92 16.91 -26.30 0.60
N GLU A 93 16.03 -26.22 1.60
CA GLU A 93 14.58 -26.15 1.41
C GLU A 93 14.13 -24.93 0.59
N ALA A 94 14.92 -23.85 0.59
CA ALA A 94 14.64 -22.64 -0.18
C ALA A 94 15.03 -22.76 -1.66
N GLU A 95 15.59 -23.89 -2.11
CA GLU A 95 15.89 -24.14 -3.53
C GLU A 95 14.65 -23.98 -4.42
N PHE A 96 13.48 -24.37 -3.91
CA PHE A 96 12.21 -24.29 -4.63
C PHE A 96 11.55 -22.91 -4.56
N LEU A 97 12.09 -21.98 -3.76
CA LEU A 97 11.51 -20.65 -3.54
C LEU A 97 11.19 -19.88 -4.84
N PRO A 98 12.06 -19.83 -5.87
CA PRO A 98 11.73 -19.15 -7.12
C PRO A 98 10.52 -19.77 -7.84
N GLN A 99 10.32 -21.08 -7.69
CA GLN A 99 9.21 -21.81 -8.33
C GLN A 99 7.92 -21.60 -7.53
N ASP A 100 8.02 -21.62 -6.21
CA ASP A 100 6.91 -21.31 -5.31
C ASP A 100 6.43 -19.87 -5.48
N ILE A 101 7.33 -18.90 -5.61
CA ILE A 101 7.00 -17.49 -5.92
C ILE A 101 6.15 -17.40 -7.20
N ARG A 102 6.58 -18.04 -8.30
CA ARG A 102 5.82 -18.02 -9.56
C ARG A 102 4.42 -18.61 -9.41
N ARG A 103 4.25 -19.60 -8.53
CA ARG A 103 2.96 -20.26 -8.27
C ARG A 103 2.07 -19.45 -7.33
N GLU A 104 2.66 -18.79 -6.33
CA GLU A 104 1.93 -18.19 -5.22
C GLU A 104 1.65 -16.71 -5.41
N VAL A 105 2.51 -15.95 -6.10
CA VAL A 105 2.31 -14.52 -6.36
C VAL A 105 0.99 -14.25 -7.07
N PRO A 106 0.61 -14.95 -8.17
CA PRO A 106 -0.70 -14.74 -8.80
C PRO A 106 -1.85 -14.95 -7.83
N GLN A 107 -1.79 -16.03 -7.02
CA GLN A 107 -2.85 -16.33 -6.05
C GLN A 107 -2.94 -15.28 -4.93
N ALA A 108 -1.80 -14.77 -4.48
CA ALA A 108 -1.76 -13.70 -3.48
C ALA A 108 -2.38 -12.41 -4.03
N MET A 109 -2.06 -12.06 -5.27
CA MET A 109 -2.63 -10.90 -5.96
C MET A 109 -4.14 -11.06 -6.20
N ASP A 110 -4.61 -12.25 -6.57
CA ASP A 110 -6.04 -12.55 -6.71
C ASP A 110 -6.80 -12.39 -5.38
N ARG A 111 -6.23 -12.91 -4.29
CA ARG A 111 -6.81 -12.73 -2.94
C ARG A 111 -6.90 -11.26 -2.57
N MET A 112 -5.82 -10.51 -2.83
CA MET A 112 -5.78 -9.07 -2.58
C MET A 112 -6.82 -8.32 -3.43
N ALA A 113 -6.96 -8.66 -4.71
CA ALA A 113 -7.99 -8.10 -5.57
C ALA A 113 -9.41 -8.42 -5.06
N GLY A 114 -9.63 -9.62 -4.54
CA GLY A 114 -10.89 -10.01 -3.90
C GLY A 114 -11.22 -9.14 -2.70
N MET A 115 -10.25 -8.93 -1.79
CA MET A 115 -10.41 -8.07 -0.62
C MET A 115 -10.66 -6.60 -1.02
N SER A 116 -9.85 -6.06 -1.93
CA SER A 116 -10.01 -4.70 -2.44
C SER A 116 -11.33 -4.51 -3.19
N GLY A 117 -11.78 -5.51 -3.94
CA GLY A 117 -13.10 -5.51 -4.57
C GLY A 117 -14.24 -5.51 -3.55
N ALA A 118 -14.11 -6.26 -2.46
CA ALA A 118 -15.07 -6.22 -1.35
C ALA A 118 -15.11 -4.85 -0.67
N LEU A 119 -13.95 -4.23 -0.43
CA LEU A 119 -13.87 -2.86 0.08
C LEU A 119 -14.55 -1.87 -0.87
N ALA A 120 -14.26 -1.97 -2.18
CA ALA A 120 -14.88 -1.13 -3.20
C ALA A 120 -16.41 -1.27 -3.23
N ALA A 121 -16.94 -2.48 -3.04
CA ALA A 121 -18.38 -2.72 -2.95
C ALA A 121 -19.03 -2.10 -1.71
N MET A 122 -18.27 -1.86 -0.63
CA MET A 122 -18.77 -1.22 0.59
C MET A 122 -18.67 0.31 0.56
N LEU A 123 -17.84 0.90 -0.33
CA LEU A 123 -17.65 2.35 -0.42
C LEU A 123 -18.95 3.16 -0.55
N PRO A 124 -19.95 2.76 -1.36
CA PRO A 124 -21.19 3.53 -1.48
C PRO A 124 -21.93 3.65 -0.15
N ALA A 125 -22.02 2.56 0.61
CA ALA A 125 -22.68 2.57 1.92
C ALA A 125 -21.90 3.42 2.95
N LEU A 126 -20.56 3.36 2.90
CA LEU A 126 -19.72 4.21 3.74
C LEU A 126 -19.88 5.70 3.40
N ARG A 127 -20.03 6.02 2.11
CA ARG A 127 -20.30 7.37 1.62
C ARG A 127 -21.67 7.88 2.07
N ASP A 128 -22.71 7.06 1.96
CA ASP A 128 -24.06 7.44 2.40
C ASP A 128 -24.10 7.71 3.91
N MET A 129 -23.38 6.91 4.70
CA MET A 129 -23.23 7.13 6.13
C MET A 129 -22.47 8.43 6.44
N ALA A 130 -21.39 8.72 5.71
CA ALA A 130 -20.63 9.96 5.87
C ALA A 130 -21.46 11.20 5.51
N ALA A 131 -22.29 11.12 4.45
CA ALA A 131 -23.20 12.19 4.06
C ALA A 131 -24.25 12.47 5.14
N GLN A 132 -24.84 11.41 5.73
CA GLN A 132 -25.80 11.54 6.83
C GLN A 132 -25.19 12.16 8.10
N MET A 133 -23.94 11.81 8.42
CA MET A 133 -23.20 12.45 9.51
C MET A 133 -22.95 13.93 9.24
N GLY A 134 -22.58 14.28 8.00
CA GLY A 134 -22.36 15.66 7.57
C GLY A 134 -23.61 16.52 7.78
N THR A 135 -24.76 16.05 7.30
CA THR A 135 -26.04 16.78 7.45
C THR A 135 -26.46 16.94 8.91
N ALA A 136 -26.24 15.92 9.75
CA ALA A 136 -26.60 15.98 11.17
C ALA A 136 -25.78 17.01 11.95
N ILE A 137 -24.50 17.20 11.58
CA ILE A 137 -23.63 18.22 12.17
C ILE A 137 -24.06 19.62 11.72
N GLU A 138 -24.43 19.77 10.45
CA GLU A 138 -24.87 21.04 9.87
C GLU A 138 -26.22 21.49 10.47
N ASP A 139 -27.19 20.59 10.60
CA ASP A 139 -28.50 20.87 11.20
C ASP A 139 -28.44 21.13 12.72
N GLY A 140 -27.50 20.49 13.43
CA GLY A 140 -27.28 20.72 14.86
C GLY A 140 -26.84 22.15 15.18
N ASP A 141 -26.10 22.79 14.28
CA ASP A 141 -25.61 24.17 14.41
C ASP A 141 -26.72 25.23 14.18
N TYR A 142 -27.83 24.85 13.53
CA TYR A 142 -29.01 25.72 13.34
C TYR A 142 -29.98 25.72 14.54
N SER A 143 -29.86 24.80 15.50
CA SER A 143 -30.78 24.74 16.66
C SER A 143 -30.32 25.51 17.90
N VAL A 144 -29.12 26.12 17.88
CA VAL A 144 -28.50 26.81 19.03
C VAL A 144 -28.47 28.34 18.86
N ARG A 145 -29.38 28.94 18.08
CA ARG A 145 -29.51 30.40 17.98
C ARG A 145 -30.89 30.90 18.37
#